data_AF-A0A793J6Y4-F1
#
_entry.id   AF-A0A793J6Y4-F1
#
_cell.length_a   1.000
_cell.length_b   1.000
_cell.length_c   1.000
_cell.angle_alpha   90.00
_cell.angle_beta   90.00
_cell.angle_gamma   90.00
#
_symmetry.space_group_name_H-M   'P 1'
#
loop_
_entity.id
_entity.type
_entity.pdbx_description
1 polymer ?
#
loop_
_entity_poly.entity_id
_entity_poly.type
_entity_poly.pdbx_seq_one_letter_code
_entity_poly.pdbx_strand_id
1 'polypeptide(L)'
;MKSNAFDVMGKVAWLWACSPLHKKWPLSVFAINVIPAIQTNQFALLIKDELPVAFCSWASLDLECEVKYINDVTSLYAKDWMSGER
;
A
#
# COMPACT_ATOMS: atom_id res chain seq x y z
N MET A 1 -9.60 -17.45 0.26
CA MET A 1 -10.18 -16.82 1.46
C MET A 1 -9.85 -15.34 1.36
N LYS A 2 -10.83 -14.42 1.34
CA LYS A 2 -10.50 -12.99 1.39
C LYS A 2 -9.86 -12.73 2.76
N SER A 3 -8.57 -12.38 2.79
CA SER A 3 -7.90 -11.97 4.01
C SER A 3 -8.68 -10.82 4.63
N ASN A 4 -8.91 -10.85 5.94
CA ASN A 4 -9.59 -9.75 6.63
C ASN A 4 -8.77 -8.48 6.42
N ALA A 5 -9.39 -7.43 5.84
CA ALA A 5 -8.68 -6.19 5.50
C ALA A 5 -7.98 -5.56 6.71
N PHE A 6 -8.58 -5.64 7.90
CA PHE A 6 -7.97 -5.15 9.13
C PHE A 6 -6.78 -5.99 9.60
N ASP A 7 -6.81 -7.31 9.37
CA ASP A 7 -5.69 -8.20 9.68
C ASP A 7 -4.47 -7.90 8.78
N VAL A 8 -4.71 -7.76 7.47
CA VAL A 8 -3.66 -7.34 6.52
C VAL A 8 -3.11 -5.97 6.91
N MET A 9 -3.99 -5.01 7.19
CA MET A 9 -3.59 -3.66 7.59
C MET A 9 -2.75 -3.67 8.88
N GLY A 10 -3.15 -4.46 9.89
CA GLY A 10 -2.39 -4.61 11.13
C GLY A 10 -0.99 -5.20 10.90
N LYS A 11 -0.88 -6.21 10.04
CA LYS A 11 0.41 -6.81 9.64
C LYS A 11 1.32 -5.81 8.92
N VAL A 12 0.78 -5.00 8.00
CA VAL A 12 1.55 -3.97 7.29
C VAL A 12 1.96 -2.83 8.25
N ALA A 13 1.08 -2.42 9.16
CA ALA A 13 1.39 -1.43 10.18
C ALA A 13 2.53 -1.89 11.09
N TRP A 14 2.55 -3.17 11.48
CA TRP A 14 3.65 -3.78 12.21
C TRP A 14 4.97 -3.74 11.43
N LEU A 15 4.95 -4.11 10.14
CA LEU A 15 6.13 -4.00 9.26
C LEU A 15 6.65 -2.55 9.16
N TRP A 16 5.76 -1.56 9.05
CA TRP A 16 6.15 -0.14 9.04
C TRP A 16 6.80 0.27 10.35
N ALA A 17 6.24 -0.14 11.50
CA ALA A 17 6.80 0.14 12.82
C ALA A 17 8.19 -0.48 13.02
N CYS A 18 8.47 -1.64 12.40
CA CYS A 18 9.77 -2.30 12.40
C CYS A 18 10.78 -1.68 11.42
N SER A 19 10.34 -0.90 10.43
CA SER A 19 11.22 -0.26 9.44
C SER A 19 11.80 1.06 9.96
N PRO A 20 13.13 1.29 9.93
CA PRO A 20 13.74 2.52 10.43
C PRO A 20 13.19 3.82 9.81
N LEU A 21 12.79 3.77 8.54
CA LEU A 21 12.23 4.89 7.80
C LEU A 21 10.71 5.01 8.02
N HIS A 22 9.95 3.97 7.68
CA HIS A 22 8.48 4.01 7.67
C HIS A 22 7.86 4.20 9.06
N LYS A 23 8.54 3.82 10.15
CA LYS A 23 8.03 4.03 11.51
C LYS A 23 7.81 5.50 11.88
N LYS A 24 8.41 6.42 11.12
CA LYS A 24 8.28 7.87 11.30
C LYS A 24 7.25 8.50 10.36
N TRP A 25 6.73 7.74 9.40
CA TRP A 25 5.75 8.26 8.45
C TRP A 25 4.40 8.44 9.13
N PRO A 26 3.63 9.48 8.76
CA PRO A 26 2.34 9.74 9.37
C PRO A 26 1.31 8.68 8.97
N LEU A 27 0.32 8.47 9.84
CA LEU A 27 -0.78 7.53 9.59
C LEU A 27 -1.57 7.86 8.32
N SER A 28 -1.62 9.13 7.91
CA SER A 28 -2.23 9.55 6.64
C SER A 28 -1.53 8.94 5.43
N VAL A 29 -0.19 8.89 5.43
CA VAL A 29 0.59 8.27 4.34
C VAL A 29 0.40 6.76 4.34
N PHE A 30 0.31 6.12 5.52
CA PHE A 30 -0.08 4.71 5.62
C PHE A 30 -1.46 4.46 4.99
N ALA A 31 -2.46 5.28 5.34
CA ALA A 31 -3.82 5.14 4.81
C ALA A 31 -3.88 5.27 3.28
N ILE A 32 -3.19 6.27 2.71
CA ILE A 32 -3.14 6.51 1.25
C ILE A 32 -2.46 5.36 0.51
N ASN A 33 -1.44 4.71 1.09
CA ASN A 33 -0.68 3.66 0.42
C ASN A 33 -1.22 2.25 0.63
N VAL A 34 -1.83 1.96 1.78
CA VAL A 34 -2.17 0.58 2.18
C VAL A 34 -3.65 0.26 1.97
N ILE A 35 -4.54 1.22 2.23
CA ILE A 35 -5.99 0.98 2.08
C ILE A 35 -6.35 0.67 0.62
N PRO A 36 -5.94 1.47 -0.37
CA PRO A 36 -6.26 1.17 -1.76
C PRO A 36 -5.66 -0.15 -2.24
N ALA A 37 -4.40 -0.43 -1.87
CA ALA A 37 -3.73 -1.68 -2.21
C ALA A 37 -4.54 -2.92 -1.78
N ILE A 38 -5.10 -2.89 -0.57
CA ILE A 38 -5.94 -3.96 -0.05
C ILE A 38 -7.29 -4.00 -0.78
N GLN A 39 -7.92 -2.84 -1.01
CA GLN A 39 -9.22 -2.74 -1.68
C GLN A 39 -9.16 -3.27 -3.13
N THR A 40 -8.06 -3.03 -3.85
CA THR A 40 -7.87 -3.47 -5.23
C THR A 40 -7.15 -4.83 -5.34
N ASN A 41 -6.73 -5.42 -4.22
CA ASN A 41 -5.87 -6.61 -4.17
C ASN A 41 -4.54 -6.47 -4.96
N GLN A 42 -4.00 -5.26 -5.05
CA GLN A 42 -2.71 -4.98 -5.70
C GLN A 42 -1.58 -4.91 -4.68
N PHE A 43 -1.35 -6.02 -3.99
CA PHE A 43 -0.27 -6.17 -3.03
C PHE A 43 0.20 -7.62 -2.91
N ALA A 44 1.43 -7.78 -2.41
CA ALA A 44 1.93 -9.04 -1.91
C ALA A 44 2.36 -8.87 -0.44
N LEU A 45 1.93 -9.80 0.41
CA LEU A 45 2.33 -9.89 1.81
C LEU A 45 2.98 -11.26 2.04
N LEU A 46 4.27 -11.27 2.40
CA LEU A 46 4.99 -12.49 2.69
C LEU A 46 4.93 -12.78 4.19
N ILE A 47 4.56 -14.01 4.53
CA ILE A 47 4.48 -14.52 5.89
C ILE A 47 5.52 -15.63 6.06
N LYS A 48 6.26 -15.60 7.16
CA LYS A 48 7.18 -16.67 7.59
C LYS A 48 6.94 -16.94 9.07
N ASP A 49 6.75 -18.20 9.43
CA ASP A 49 6.51 -18.63 10.82
C ASP A 49 5.39 -17.82 11.49
N GLU A 50 4.26 -17.64 10.78
CA GLU A 50 3.09 -16.83 11.18
C GLU A 50 3.32 -15.31 11.33
N LEU A 51 4.54 -14.81 11.06
CA LEU A 51 4.87 -13.40 11.15
C LEU A 51 5.01 -12.75 9.75
N PRO A 52 4.53 -11.52 9.55
CA PRO A 52 4.77 -10.80 8.31
C PRO A 52 6.25 -10.43 8.21
N VAL A 53 6.87 -10.66 7.05
CA VAL A 53 8.30 -10.37 6.82
C VAL A 53 8.53 -9.36 5.70
N ALA A 54 7.59 -9.23 4.76
CA ALA A 54 7.68 -8.24 3.68
C ALA A 54 6.30 -7.87 3.15
N PHE A 55 6.16 -6.64 2.68
CA PHE A 55 4.98 -6.14 1.99
C PHE A 55 5.43 -5.29 0.80
N CYS A 56 4.79 -5.49 -0.34
CA CYS A 56 4.85 -4.57 -1.47
C CYS A 56 3.45 -4.36 -2.04
N SER A 57 3.23 -3.18 -2.62
CA SER A 57 2.01 -2.83 -3.34
C SER A 57 2.36 -2.14 -4.65
N TRP A 58 1.40 -2.13 -5.56
CA TRP A 58 1.53 -1.46 -6.85
C TRP A 58 0.19 -0.83 -7.24
N ALA A 59 0.26 0.24 -8.03
CA ALA A 59 -0.89 0.83 -8.69
C ALA A 59 -0.71 0.62 -10.20
N SER A 60 -1.80 0.39 -10.93
CA SER A 60 -1.81 0.31 -12.39
C SER A 60 -2.34 1.64 -12.90
N LEU A 61 -1.44 2.48 -13.40
CA LEU A 61 -1.73 3.89 -13.65
C LEU A 61 -1.95 4.19 -15.14
N ASP A 62 -2.76 5.21 -15.43
CA ASP A 62 -2.67 5.93 -16.70
C ASP A 62 -1.56 6.99 -16.66
N LEU A 63 -1.30 7.63 -17.80
CA LEU A 63 -0.25 8.66 -17.89
C LEU A 63 -0.53 9.88 -17.01
N GLU A 64 -1.80 10.28 -16.85
CA GLU A 64 -2.15 11.47 -16.06
C GLU A 64 -1.89 11.21 -14.56
N CYS A 65 -2.29 10.04 -14.06
CA CYS A 65 -2.09 9.62 -12.69
C CYS A 65 -0.61 9.36 -12.37
N GLU A 66 0.15 8.77 -13.30
CA GLU A 66 1.60 8.59 -13.16
C GLU A 66 2.31 9.94 -13.01
N VAL A 67 2.01 10.91 -13.86
CA VAL A 67 2.59 12.26 -13.78
C VAL A 67 2.23 12.94 -12.46
N LYS A 68 1.00 12.81 -11.98
CA LYS A 68 0.60 13.33 -10.65
C LYS A 68 1.42 12.70 -9.54
N TYR A 69 1.53 11.36 -9.53
CA TYR A 69 2.25 10.61 -8.51
C TYR A 69 3.76 10.94 -8.44
N ILE A 70 4.42 11.11 -9.60
CA ILE A 70 5.84 11.48 -9.65
C ILE A 70 6.07 12.87 -9.05
N ASN A 71 5.12 13.79 -9.22
CA ASN A 71 5.21 15.14 -8.66
C ASN A 71 4.85 15.20 -7.17
N ASP A 72 3.90 14.37 -6.73
CA ASP A 72 3.48 14.23 -5.33
C ASP A 72 3.08 12.80 -5.03
N VAL A 73 3.92 12.10 -4.26
CA VAL A 73 3.70 10.67 -3.90
C VAL A 73 2.47 10.43 -3.02
N THR A 74 1.79 11.49 -2.58
CA THR A 74 0.55 11.42 -1.79
C THR A 74 -0.70 11.79 -2.60
N SER A 75 -0.56 12.08 -3.89
CA SER A 75 -1.64 12.60 -4.74
C SER A 75 -2.69 11.56 -5.15
N LEU A 76 -2.38 10.26 -5.03
CA LEU A 76 -3.24 9.19 -5.51
C LEU A 76 -4.38 8.89 -4.52
N TYR A 77 -5.58 8.72 -5.04
CA TYR A 77 -6.75 8.23 -4.31
C TYR A 77 -7.11 6.82 -4.76
N ALA A 78 -8.01 6.14 -4.03
CA ALA A 78 -8.35 4.74 -4.30
C ALA A 78 -8.81 4.46 -5.74
N LYS A 79 -9.49 5.42 -6.39
CA LYS A 79 -9.94 5.29 -7.79
C LYS A 79 -8.78 5.30 -8.80
N ASP A 80 -7.65 5.91 -8.45
CA ASP A 80 -6.52 6.11 -9.36
C ASP A 80 -5.63 4.86 -9.46
N TRP A 81 -5.71 3.94 -8.48
CA TRP A 81 -4.91 2.72 -8.39
C TRP A 81 -5.14 1.70 -9.52
N MET A 82 -6.24 1.83 -10.24
CA MET A 82 -6.61 1.00 -11.40
C MET A 82 -6.97 1.88 -12.60
N SER A 83 -6.29 3.03 -12.75
CA SER A 83 -6.58 3.99 -13.82
C SER A 83 -6.05 3.54 -15.19
N GLY A 84 -5.08 2.63 -15.24
CA GLY A 84 -4.49 2.16 -16.49
C GLY A 84 -3.65 0.89 -16.35
N GLU A 85 -2.62 0.76 -17.18
CA GLU A 85 -1.81 -0.46 -17.37
C GLU A 85 -0.29 -0.21 -17.19
N ARG A 86 0.09 0.92 -16.60
CA ARG A 86 1.49 1.30 -16.35
C ARG A 86 1.90 1.00 -14.92
#